data_AF-A0A967ZBF8-F1
#
_entry.id   AF-A0A967ZBF8-F1
#
_cell.length_a   1.000
_cell.length_b   1.000
_cell.length_c   1.000
_cell.angle_alpha   90.00
_cell.angle_beta   90.00
_cell.angle_gamma   90.00
#
_symmetry.space_group_name_H-M   'P 1'
#
loop_
_entity.id
_entity.type
_entity.pdbx_description
1 polymer ?
#
loop_
_entity_poly.entity_id
_entity_poly.type
_entity_poly.pdbx_seq_one_letter_code
_entity_poly.pdbx_strand_id
1 'polypeptide(L)'
;MRRKHQQELVQVEYEKLKELDRLKSHFFANISHEFRTPLTLILGPIDSLLQMVESIHGKKSLRMMRRHAKHLLQLINQLLDLSKLEAGKMQLQA
;
A
#
# COMPACT_ATOMS: atom_id res chain seq x y z
N MET A 1 41.76 -7.23 17.51
CA MET A 1 41.58 -7.40 16.05
C MET A 1 40.30 -8.17 15.71
N ARG A 2 40.14 -9.47 16.02
CA ARG A 2 38.92 -10.26 15.68
C ARG A 2 37.57 -9.66 16.12
N ARG A 3 37.45 -9.18 17.37
CA ARG A 3 36.20 -8.57 17.88
C ARG A 3 35.80 -7.31 17.12
N LYS A 4 36.76 -6.45 16.78
CA LYS A 4 36.50 -5.20 16.05
C LYS A 4 36.03 -5.48 14.62
N HIS A 5 36.67 -6.46 13.96
CA HIS A 5 36.24 -6.93 12.64
C HIS A 5 34.83 -7.55 12.68
N GLN A 6 34.51 -8.32 13.71
CA GLN A 6 33.18 -8.90 13.90
C GLN A 6 32.11 -7.83 14.16
N GLN A 7 32.44 -6.77 14.92
CA GLN A 7 31.56 -5.61 15.10
C GLN A 7 31.35 -4.83 13.80
N GLU A 8 32.40 -4.62 13.00
CA GLU A 8 32.28 -3.99 11.69
C GLU A 8 31.39 -4.80 10.74
N LEU A 9 31.52 -6.13 10.71
CA LEU A 9 30.64 -7.00 9.90
C LEU A 9 29.17 -6.88 10.32
N VAL A 10 28.90 -6.92 11.63
CA VAL A 10 27.53 -6.76 12.16
C VAL A 10 26.97 -5.38 11.81
N GLN A 11 27.78 -4.32 11.88
CA GLN A 11 27.35 -2.97 11.53
C GLN A 11 27.00 -2.85 10.05
N VAL A 12 27.81 -3.44 9.16
CA VAL A 12 27.54 -3.46 7.71
C VAL A 12 26.26 -4.23 7.39
N GLU A 13 26.03 -5.38 8.03
CA GLU A 13 24.79 -6.13 7.85
C GLU A 13 23.57 -5.36 8.37
N TYR A 14 23.68 -4.70 9.52
CA TYR A 14 22.63 -3.86 10.07
C TYR A 14 22.26 -2.71 9.13
N GLU A 15 23.25 -2.03 8.57
CA GLU A 15 23.03 -0.93 7.63
C GLU A 15 22.34 -1.41 6.35
N LYS A 16 22.73 -2.57 5.81
CA LYS A 16 22.06 -3.19 4.65
C LYS A 16 20.60 -3.53 4.94
N LEU A 17 20.33 -4.14 6.09
CA LEU A 17 18.95 -4.46 6.50
C LEU A 17 18.09 -3.21 6.63
N LYS A 18 18.65 -2.14 7.22
CA LYS A 18 17.98 -0.84 7.36
C LYS A 18 17.71 -0.17 6.01
N GLU A 19 18.63 -0.29 5.06
CA GLU A 19 18.42 0.22 3.70
C GLU A 19 17.31 -0.54 2.97
N LEU A 20 17.32 -1.87 3.05
CA LEU A 20 16.27 -2.71 2.47
C LEU A 20 14.89 -2.38 3.03
N ASP A 21 14.78 -2.16 4.35
CA ASP A 21 13.52 -1.80 5.00
C ASP A 21 13.00 -0.42 4.52
N ARG A 22 13.91 0.55 4.36
CA ARG A 22 13.58 1.86 3.76
C ARG A 22 13.08 1.71 2.34
N LEU A 23 13.78 0.95 1.49
CA LEU A 23 13.39 0.73 0.09
C LEU A 23 12.01 0.06 0.01
N LYS A 24 11.76 -0.94 0.85
CA LYS A 24 10.47 -1.64 0.96
C LYS A 24 9.35 -0.67 1.34
N SER A 25 9.57 0.15 2.36
CA SER A 25 8.59 1.15 2.82
C SER A 25 8.25 2.18 1.74
N HIS A 26 9.27 2.70 1.04
CA HIS A 26 9.06 3.63 -0.08
C HIS A 26 8.30 2.99 -1.24
N PHE A 27 8.64 1.75 -1.58
CA PHE A 27 7.95 1.00 -2.63
C PHE A 27 6.44 0.89 -2.34
N PHE A 28 6.06 0.44 -1.14
CA PHE A 28 4.64 0.29 -0.79
C PHE A 28 3.90 1.62 -0.67
N ALA A 29 4.55 2.67 -0.17
CA ALA A 29 3.98 4.01 -0.15
C ALA A 29 3.68 4.50 -1.58
N ASN A 30 4.67 4.45 -2.47
CA ASN A 30 4.54 4.92 -3.86
C ASN A 30 3.45 4.15 -4.60
N ILE A 31 3.48 2.82 -4.53
CA ILE A 31 2.45 1.95 -5.11
C ILE A 31 1.06 2.34 -4.59
N SER A 32 0.92 2.50 -3.27
CA SER A 32 -0.38 2.89 -2.69
C SER A 32 -0.91 4.21 -3.23
N HIS A 33 -0.04 5.20 -3.41
CA HIS A 33 -0.40 6.49 -3.99
C HIS A 33 -0.76 6.38 -5.47
N GLU A 34 0.06 5.69 -6.26
CA GLU A 34 -0.13 5.52 -7.70
C GLU A 34 -1.42 4.77 -8.04
N PHE A 35 -1.87 3.83 -7.19
CA PHE A 35 -3.15 3.17 -7.38
C PHE A 35 -4.35 3.97 -6.80
N ARG A 36 -4.17 4.73 -5.71
CA ARG A 36 -5.26 5.51 -5.11
C ARG A 36 -5.79 6.59 -6.06
N THR A 37 -4.91 7.27 -6.78
CA THR A 37 -5.28 8.33 -7.74
C THR A 37 -6.23 7.82 -8.84
N PRO A 38 -5.89 6.81 -9.66
CA PRO A 38 -6.78 6.30 -10.70
C PRO A 38 -8.05 5.69 -10.11
N LEU A 39 -8.00 5.03 -8.95
CA LEU A 39 -9.21 4.51 -8.30
C LEU A 39 -10.17 5.62 -7.86
N THR A 40 -9.64 6.73 -7.37
CA THR A 40 -10.44 7.91 -7.01
C THR A 40 -11.08 8.52 -8.25
N LEU A 41 -10.32 8.62 -9.35
CA LEU A 41 -10.82 9.11 -10.64
C LEU A 41 -11.83 8.16 -11.31
N ILE A 42 -11.82 6.88 -10.97
CA ILE A 42 -12.86 5.90 -11.39
C ILE A 42 -14.10 6.02 -10.50
N LEU A 43 -13.92 6.14 -9.17
CA LEU A 43 -15.01 6.18 -8.21
C LEU A 43 -15.88 7.44 -8.36
N GLY A 44 -15.27 8.61 -8.57
CA GLY A 44 -16.00 9.88 -8.70
C GLY A 44 -17.08 9.89 -9.80
N PRO A 45 -16.74 9.53 -11.04
CA PRO A 45 -17.72 9.37 -12.12
C PRO A 45 -18.78 8.31 -11.82
N ILE A 46 -18.40 7.16 -11.25
CA ILE A 46 -19.37 6.12 -10.88
C ILE A 46 -20.39 6.64 -9.86
N ASP A 47 -19.93 7.35 -8.83
CA ASP A 47 -20.80 7.91 -7.80
C ASP A 47 -21.72 9.01 -8.37
N SER A 48 -21.22 9.84 -9.29
CA SER A 48 -22.01 10.84 -10.00
C SER A 48 -23.09 10.20 -10.89
N LEU A 49 -22.71 9.18 -11.68
CA LEU A 49 -23.63 8.46 -12.56
C LEU A 49 -24.70 7.69 -11.78
N LEU A 50 -24.39 7.18 -10.59
CA LEU A 50 -25.37 6.52 -9.74
C LEU A 50 -26.50 7.44 -9.29
N GLN A 51 -26.25 8.76 -9.22
CA GLN A 51 -27.27 9.77 -8.91
C GLN A 51 -28.13 10.13 -10.12
N MET A 52 -27.57 10.03 -11.34
CA MET A 52 -28.24 10.46 -12.58
C MET A 52 -28.96 9.34 -13.33
N VAL A 53 -28.46 8.09 -13.26
CA VAL A 53 -29.01 7.00 -14.07
C VAL A 53 -30.36 6.54 -13.52
N GLU A 54 -31.38 6.40 -14.38
CA GLU A 54 -32.70 5.91 -13.96
C GLU A 54 -32.86 4.40 -14.19
N SER A 55 -32.21 3.86 -15.22
CA SER A 55 -32.26 2.44 -15.57
C SER A 55 -31.83 1.53 -14.42
N ILE A 56 -32.69 0.58 -14.04
CA ILE A 56 -32.41 -0.43 -13.01
C ILE A 56 -31.15 -1.23 -13.38
N HIS A 57 -31.01 -1.59 -14.65
CA HIS A 57 -29.84 -2.35 -15.13
C HIS A 57 -28.57 -1.50 -15.06
N GLY A 58 -28.64 -0.23 -15.48
CA GLY A 58 -27.54 0.73 -15.33
C GLY A 58 -27.10 0.90 -13.89
N LYS A 59 -28.04 1.10 -12.95
CA LYS A 59 -27.74 1.18 -11.51
C LYS A 59 -27.07 -0.10 -10.99
N LYS A 60 -27.51 -1.28 -11.43
CA LYS A 60 -26.91 -2.56 -11.00
C LYS A 60 -25.46 -2.67 -11.46
N SER A 61 -25.16 -2.35 -12.71
CA SER A 61 -23.80 -2.37 -13.26
C SER A 61 -22.89 -1.37 -12.56
N LEU A 62 -23.34 -0.11 -12.37
CA LEU A 62 -22.56 0.91 -11.67
C LEU A 62 -22.27 0.52 -10.21
N ARG A 63 -23.24 -0.05 -9.49
CA ARG A 63 -23.00 -0.57 -8.12
C ARG A 63 -21.97 -1.69 -8.10
N MET A 64 -21.97 -2.56 -9.10
CA MET A 64 -20.98 -3.63 -9.24
C MET A 64 -19.58 -3.03 -9.43
N MET A 65 -19.42 -2.11 -10.40
CA MET A 65 -18.16 -1.41 -10.66
C MET A 65 -17.66 -0.68 -9.41
N ARG A 66 -18.54 0.06 -8.72
CA ARG A 66 -18.21 0.76 -7.47
C ARG A 66 -17.67 -0.19 -6.41
N ARG A 67 -18.34 -1.35 -6.22
CA ARG A 67 -17.94 -2.34 -5.23
C ARG A 67 -16.54 -2.87 -5.53
N HIS A 68 -16.23 -3.18 -6.80
CA HIS A 68 -14.90 -3.67 -7.17
C HIS A 68 -13.81 -2.60 -7.01
N ALA A 69 -14.08 -1.34 -7.40
CA ALA A 69 -13.14 -0.25 -7.18
C ALA A 69 -12.86 0.00 -5.68
N LYS A 70 -13.91 -0.02 -4.84
CA LYS A 70 -13.75 0.10 -3.37
C LYS A 70 -12.99 -1.08 -2.78
N HIS A 71 -13.25 -2.30 -3.26
CA HIS A 71 -12.53 -3.49 -2.81
C HIS A 71 -11.04 -3.39 -3.14
N LEU A 72 -10.69 -2.96 -4.35
CA LEU A 72 -9.29 -2.78 -4.73
C LEU A 72 -8.60 -1.71 -3.86
N LEU A 73 -9.27 -0.59 -3.60
CA LEU A 73 -8.75 0.44 -2.68
C LEU A 73 -8.50 -0.12 -1.28
N GLN A 74 -9.38 -0.97 -0.78
CA GLN A 74 -9.22 -1.62 0.52
C GLN A 74 -8.03 -2.57 0.54
N LEU A 75 -7.83 -3.38 -0.50
CA LEU A 75 -6.67 -4.28 -0.62
C LEU A 75 -5.35 -3.50 -0.62
N ILE A 76 -5.30 -2.36 -1.31
CA ILE A 76 -4.13 -1.48 -1.33
C ILE A 76 -3.83 -0.92 0.07
N ASN A 77 -4.87 -0.46 0.78
CA ASN A 77 -4.68 0.03 2.15
C ASN A 77 -4.18 -1.09 3.08
N GLN A 78 -4.74 -2.31 2.97
CA GLN A 78 -4.28 -3.47 3.75
C GLN A 78 -2.82 -3.82 3.48
N LEU A 79 -2.38 -3.73 2.21
CA LEU A 79 -0.98 -3.94 1.84
C LEU A 79 -0.05 -2.91 2.49
N LEU A 80 -0.47 -1.65 2.52
CA LEU A 80 0.29 -0.58 3.18
C LEU A 80 0.36 -0.77 4.70
N ASP A 81 -0.75 -1.18 5.32
CA ASP A 81 -0.80 -1.44 6.76
C ASP A 81 0.10 -2.62 7.15
N LEU A 82 0.14 -3.69 6.34
CA LEU A 82 1.06 -4.80 6.53
C LEU A 82 2.52 -4.32 6.44
N SER A 83 2.86 -3.51 5.44
CA SER A 83 4.21 -2.95 5.29
C SER A 83 4.63 -2.12 6.52
N LYS A 84 3.72 -1.36 7.12
CA LYS A 84 4.01 -0.56 8.32
C LYS A 84 4.21 -1.44 9.56
N LEU A 85 3.41 -2.51 9.69
CA LEU A 85 3.53 -3.45 10.80
C LEU A 85 4.86 -4.20 10.77
N GLU A 86 5.33 -4.62 9.60
CA GLU A 86 6.64 -5.26 9.46
C GLU A 86 7.79 -4.32 9.87
N ALA A 87 7.76 -3.06 9.42
CA ALA A 87 8.75 -2.05 9.82
C ALA A 87 8.74 -1.79 11.34
N GLY A 88 7.55 -1.75 11.97
CA GLY A 88 7.39 -1.57 13.41
C GLY A 88 7.89 -2.75 14.25
N LYS A 89 7.75 -3.99 13.76
CA LYS A 89 8.29 -5.18 14.44
C LYS A 89 9.83 -5.21 14.41
N MET A 90 10.45 -4.75 13.33
CA MET A 90 11.90 -4.68 13.22
C MET A 90 12.51 -3.64 14.18
N GLN A 91 11.85 -2.51 14.41
CA GLN A 91 12.31 -1.50 15.38
C GLN A 91 12.28 -1.99 16.83
N LEU A 92 11.37 -2.90 17.18
CA LEU A 92 11.25 -3.45 18.53
C LEU A 92 12.29 -4.54 18.85
N GLN A 93 12.97 -5.09 17.84
CA GLN A 93 14.01 -6.12 17.99
C GLN A 93 15.44 -5.58 17.83
N ALA A 94 15.60 -4.27 17.59
CA ALA A 94 16.88 -3.60 17.35
C ALA A 94 17.40 -2.88 18.59
#